data_AF-A0A4R1WAQ7-F1
#
_entry.id   AF-A0A4R1WAQ7-F1
#
_cell.length_a   1.000
_cell.length_b   1.000
_cell.length_c   1.000
_cell.angle_alpha   90.00
_cell.angle_beta   90.00
_cell.angle_gamma   90.00
#
_symmetry.space_group_name_H-M   'P 1'
#
loop_
_entity.id
_entity.type
_entity.pdbx_description
1 polymer ?
#
loop_
_entity_poly.entity_id
_entity_poly.type
_entity_poly.pdbx_seq_one_letter_code
_entity_poly.pdbx_strand_id
1 'polypeptide(L)'
;MPGRRGRKNDPLYRARRTLHTGADLLTDKQAARLTALFAIDEHVEVEATWGIYQRMIAAYRHPDPAAGRELMVKLIESLSAGVPRPLVEIAKHGHTLSK
;
A
#
# COMPACT_ATOMS: atom_id res chain seq x y z
N MET A 1 5.76 30.79 -20.05
CA MET A 1 5.02 29.55 -19.70
C MET A 1 5.83 28.32 -20.12
N PRO A 2 6.70 27.70 -19.29
CA PRO A 2 7.38 26.48 -19.67
C PRO A 2 6.59 25.23 -19.23
N GLY A 3 6.58 24.22 -20.09
CA GLY A 3 5.60 23.14 -20.11
C GLY A 3 5.79 22.01 -19.08
N ARG A 4 4.64 21.48 -18.62
CA ARG A 4 4.49 20.29 -17.77
C ARG A 4 4.87 19.00 -18.51
N ARG A 5 6.14 18.80 -18.87
CA ARG A 5 6.61 17.56 -19.54
C ARG A 5 7.64 16.76 -18.74
N GLY A 6 7.59 16.87 -17.40
CA GLY A 6 8.49 16.14 -16.48
C GLY A 6 7.95 14.79 -15.95
N ARG A 7 6.63 14.54 -15.98
CA ARG A 7 6.04 13.37 -15.29
C ARG A 7 6.43 12.01 -15.89
N LYS A 8 6.71 11.91 -17.19
CA LYS A 8 7.02 10.61 -17.83
C LYS A 8 8.33 10.00 -17.29
N ASN A 9 9.26 10.82 -16.82
CA ASN A 9 10.56 10.38 -16.32
C ASN A 9 10.64 10.35 -14.80
N ASP A 10 9.59 10.80 -14.12
CA ASP A 10 9.48 10.72 -12.67
C ASP A 10 9.45 9.23 -12.22
N PRO A 11 10.37 8.81 -11.33
CA PRO A 11 10.43 7.45 -10.81
C PRO A 11 9.12 6.94 -10.19
N LEU A 12 8.42 7.78 -9.43
CA LEU A 12 7.13 7.43 -8.81
C LEU A 12 6.03 7.28 -9.86
N TYR A 13 6.00 8.18 -10.86
CA TYR A 13 5.03 8.08 -11.95
C TYR A 13 5.22 6.78 -12.75
N ARG A 14 6.47 6.38 -12.99
CA ARG A 14 6.80 5.12 -13.67
C ARG A 14 6.46 3.89 -12.83
N ALA A 15 6.67 3.95 -11.51
CA ALA A 15 6.40 2.84 -10.60
C ALA A 15 4.94 2.69 -10.18
N ARG A 16 4.07 3.68 -10.48
CA ARG A 16 2.66 3.73 -10.04
C ARG A 16 1.89 2.41 -10.17
N ARG A 17 1.99 1.71 -11.31
CA ARG A 17 1.28 0.43 -11.49
C ARG A 17 1.82 -0.67 -10.56
N THR A 18 3.14 -0.71 -10.40
CA THR A 18 3.83 -1.67 -9.53
C THR A 18 3.51 -1.40 -8.06
N LEU A 19 3.43 -0.13 -7.65
CA LEU A 19 3.01 0.27 -6.30
C LEU A 19 1.59 -0.23 -5.95
N HIS A 20 0.69 -0.35 -6.92
CA HIS A 20 -0.67 -0.89 -6.68
C HIS A 20 -0.80 -2.39 -6.89
N THR A 21 0.25 -3.09 -7.30
CA THR A 21 0.22 -4.54 -7.48
C THR A 21 0.41 -5.21 -6.12
N GLY A 22 -0.35 -6.27 -5.84
CA GLY A 22 -0.17 -7.07 -4.62
C GLY A 22 1.26 -7.61 -4.56
N ALA A 23 1.90 -7.53 -3.40
CA ALA A 23 3.30 -7.94 -3.23
C ALA A 23 3.54 -9.40 -3.62
N ASP A 24 2.53 -10.25 -3.40
CA ASP A 24 2.46 -11.66 -3.80
C ASP A 24 2.37 -11.87 -5.32
N LEU A 25 1.99 -10.85 -6.08
CA LEU A 25 1.82 -10.87 -7.54
C LEU A 25 2.95 -10.15 -8.28
N LEU A 26 3.93 -9.59 -7.56
CA LEU A 26 5.08 -8.95 -8.17
C LEU A 26 6.03 -10.00 -8.73
N THR A 27 6.50 -9.78 -9.95
CA THR A 27 7.67 -10.51 -10.47
C THR A 27 8.93 -10.03 -9.74
N ASP A 28 9.97 -10.87 -9.67
CA ASP A 28 11.25 -10.52 -9.04
C ASP A 28 11.82 -9.20 -9.57
N LYS A 29 11.70 -8.98 -10.88
CA LYS A 29 12.14 -7.75 -11.55
C LYS A 29 11.33 -6.52 -11.15
N GLN A 30 10.05 -6.68 -10.81
CA GLN A 30 9.22 -5.60 -10.29
C GLN A 30 9.53 -5.31 -8.82
N ALA A 31 9.71 -6.35 -8.00
CA ALA A 31 10.11 -6.24 -6.61
C ALA A 31 11.46 -5.50 -6.49
N ALA A 32 12.48 -5.92 -7.25
CA ALA A 32 13.80 -5.28 -7.25
C ALA A 32 13.74 -3.79 -7.64
N ARG A 33 12.84 -3.41 -8.54
CA ARG A 33 12.64 -1.99 -8.91
C ARG A 33 11.97 -1.19 -7.80
N LEU A 34 11.04 -1.78 -7.03
CA LEU A 34 10.48 -1.12 -5.87
C LEU A 34 11.52 -0.98 -4.76
N THR A 35 12.34 -2.01 -4.52
CA THR A 35 13.46 -1.91 -3.57
C THR A 35 14.40 -0.77 -3.93
N ALA A 36 14.78 -0.66 -5.21
CA ALA A 36 15.62 0.46 -5.67
C ALA A 36 14.93 1.83 -5.56
N LEU A 37 13.60 1.88 -5.75
CA LEU A 37 12.82 3.11 -5.60
C LEU A 37 12.75 3.57 -4.14
N PHE A 38 12.62 2.63 -3.20
CA PHE A 38 12.52 2.90 -1.76
C PHE A 38 13.87 3.15 -1.08
N ALA A 39 14.99 2.78 -1.72
CA ALA A 39 16.32 3.13 -1.26
C ALA A 39 16.64 4.66 -1.32
N ILE A 40 15.70 5.46 -1.83
CA ILE A 40 15.78 6.92 -1.90
C ILE A 40 15.05 7.47 -0.67
N ASP A 41 15.75 8.22 0.20
CA ASP A 41 15.21 8.74 1.46
C ASP A 41 13.94 9.58 1.26
N GLU A 42 13.85 10.34 0.16
CA GLU A 42 12.66 11.12 -0.20
C GLU A 42 11.40 10.28 -0.43
N HIS A 43 11.52 8.95 -0.56
CA HIS A 43 10.41 8.04 -0.77
C HIS A 43 10.03 7.21 0.46
N VAL A 44 10.58 7.51 1.65
CA VAL A 44 10.27 6.79 2.89
C VAL A 44 8.76 6.77 3.22
N GLU A 45 8.06 7.89 3.00
CA GLU A 45 6.62 7.99 3.23
C GLU A 45 5.81 7.17 2.22
N VAL A 46 6.32 7.07 0.98
CA VAL A 46 5.72 6.25 -0.08
C VAL A 46 5.88 4.77 0.24
N GLU A 47 7.06 4.36 0.70
CA GLU A 47 7.32 2.99 1.15
C GLU A 47 6.41 2.60 2.33
N ALA A 48 6.32 3.46 3.35
CA ALA A 48 5.47 3.23 4.51
C ALA A 48 4.00 3.06 4.11
N THR A 49 3.49 3.95 3.26
CA THR A 49 2.11 3.90 2.76
C THR A 49 1.88 2.66 1.88
N TRP A 50 2.84 2.32 1.02
CA TRP A 50 2.78 1.10 0.21
C TRP A 50 2.68 -0.14 1.10
N GLY A 51 3.53 -0.27 2.13
CA GLY A 51 3.49 -1.39 3.06
C GLY A 51 2.15 -1.51 3.80
N ILE A 52 1.50 -0.40 4.15
CA ILE A 52 0.15 -0.41 4.74
C ILE A 52 -0.88 -0.93 3.73
N TYR A 53 -0.83 -0.41 2.50
CA TYR A 53 -1.71 -0.84 1.41
C TYR A 53 -1.58 -2.34 1.11
N GLN A 54 -0.36 -2.87 1.10
CA GLN A 54 -0.10 -4.30 0.88
C GLN A 54 -0.67 -5.17 2.01
N ARG A 55 -0.48 -4.77 3.28
CA ARG A 55 -1.06 -5.49 4.43
C ARG A 55 -2.59 -5.50 4.37
N MET A 56 -3.20 -4.41 3.92
CA MET A 56 -4.64 -4.33 3.71
C MET A 56 -5.10 -5.29 2.59
N ILE A 57 -4.42 -5.31 1.44
CA ILE A 57 -4.72 -6.26 0.35
C ILE A 57 -4.59 -7.71 0.82
N ALA A 58 -3.52 -8.03 1.54
CA ALA A 58 -3.26 -9.38 2.05
C ALA A 58 -4.39 -9.84 2.98
N ALA A 59 -4.88 -8.96 3.86
CA ALA A 59 -6.02 -9.24 4.72
C ALA A 59 -7.30 -9.52 3.91
N TYR A 60 -7.60 -8.71 2.88
CA TYR A 60 -8.78 -8.91 2.03
C TYR A 60 -8.74 -10.17 1.17
N ARG A 61 -7.56 -10.55 0.69
CA ARG A 61 -7.38 -11.74 -0.16
C ARG A 61 -7.18 -13.03 0.62
N HIS A 62 -7.17 -12.95 1.95
CA HIS A 62 -6.93 -14.12 2.79
C HIS A 62 -8.04 -15.17 2.55
N PRO A 63 -7.70 -16.43 2.25
CA PRO A 63 -8.68 -17.46 1.90
C PRO A 63 -9.60 -17.82 3.08
N ASP A 64 -9.11 -17.66 4.31
CA ASP A 64 -9.93 -17.74 5.53
C ASP A 64 -10.38 -16.32 5.96
N PRO A 65 -11.68 -16.02 5.94
CA PRO A 65 -12.22 -14.73 6.37
C PRO A 65 -11.92 -14.37 7.83
N ALA A 66 -11.81 -15.35 8.73
CA ALA A 66 -11.54 -15.09 10.15
C ALA A 66 -10.09 -14.60 10.33
N ALA A 67 -9.13 -15.31 9.75
CA ALA A 67 -7.74 -14.87 9.72
C ALA A 67 -7.54 -13.54 8.96
N GLY A 68 -8.24 -13.32 7.84
CA GLY A 68 -8.23 -12.04 7.13
C GLY A 68 -8.71 -10.87 8.01
N ARG A 69 -9.77 -11.09 8.79
CA ARG A 69 -10.25 -10.12 9.78
C ARG A 69 -9.23 -9.85 10.87
N GLU A 70 -8.58 -10.88 11.40
CA GLU A 70 -7.54 -10.72 12.42
C GLU A 70 -6.37 -9.88 11.91
N LEU A 71 -5.92 -10.12 10.67
CA LEU A 71 -4.88 -9.31 10.03
C LEU A 71 -5.31 -7.84 9.88
N MET A 72 -6.57 -7.58 9.49
CA MET A 72 -7.10 -6.22 9.40
C MET A 72 -7.15 -5.53 10.77
N VAL A 73 -7.59 -6.23 11.83
CA VAL A 73 -7.63 -5.69 13.20
C VAL A 73 -6.22 -5.31 13.66
N LYS A 74 -5.24 -6.21 13.50
CA LYS A 74 -3.83 -5.92 13.84
C LYS A 74 -3.29 -4.72 13.07
N LEU A 75 -3.65 -4.59 11.79
CA LEU A 75 -3.28 -3.43 10.98
C LEU A 75 -3.88 -2.14 11.57
N ILE A 76 -5.18 -2.12 11.88
CA ILE A 76 -5.85 -0.97 12.51
C ILE A 76 -5.20 -0.61 13.85
N GLU A 77 -4.91 -1.60 14.70
CA GLU A 77 -4.26 -1.38 16.00
C GLU A 77 -2.87 -0.74 15.82
N SER A 78 -2.07 -1.27 14.90
CA SER A 78 -0.73 -0.72 14.60
C SER A 78 -0.78 0.72 14.10
N LEU A 79 -1.80 1.07 13.30
CA LEU A 79 -2.02 2.42 12.82
C LEU A 79 -2.56 3.34 13.91
N SER A 80 -3.45 2.85 14.76
CA SER A 80 -4.05 3.63 15.86
C SER A 80 -3.02 4.01 16.93
N ALA A 81 -1.95 3.23 17.07
CA ALA A 81 -0.83 3.53 17.94
C ALA A 81 0.07 4.69 17.42
N GLY A 82 -0.05 5.10 16.15
CA GLY A 82 0.86 6.09 15.55
C GLY A 82 0.28 7.08 14.51
N VAL A 83 -0.98 6.97 14.09
CA VAL A 83 -1.58 7.76 12.98
C VAL A 83 -3.08 8.10 13.27
N PRO A 84 -3.62 9.24 12.77
CA PRO A 84 -4.97 9.70 13.12
C PRO A 84 -6.13 8.80 12.63
N ARG A 85 -7.27 8.92 13.35
CA ARG A 85 -8.52 8.14 13.23
C ARG A 85 -9.12 7.89 11.82
N PRO A 86 -8.95 8.74 10.78
CA PRO A 86 -9.60 8.52 9.48
C PRO A 86 -9.29 7.18 8.79
N LEU A 87 -8.10 6.59 9.02
CA LEU A 87 -7.75 5.28 8.46
C LEU A 87 -8.49 4.12 9.16
N VAL A 88 -8.82 4.27 10.44
CA VAL A 88 -9.64 3.31 11.21
C VAL A 88 -11.04 3.23 10.63
N GLU A 89 -11.60 4.38 10.23
CA GLU A 89 -12.95 4.45 9.68
C GLU A 89 -13.06 3.79 8.30
N ILE A 90 -12.02 3.87 7.45
CA ILE A 90 -12.00 3.15 6.16
C ILE A 90 -12.05 1.63 6.39
N ALA A 91 -11.31 1.12 7.37
CA ALA A 91 -11.31 -0.31 7.68
C ALA A 91 -12.67 -0.78 8.23
N LYS A 92 -13.34 0.04 9.07
CA LYS A 92 -14.72 -0.22 9.49
C LYS A 92 -15.70 -0.25 8.31
N HIS A 93 -15.58 0.68 7.36
CA HIS A 93 -16.46 0.72 6.18
C HIS A 93 -16.21 -0.45 5.21
N GLY A 94 -14.99 -1.00 5.17
CA GLY A 94 -14.68 -2.22 4.44
C GLY A 94 -15.54 -3.42 4.84
N HIS A 95 -15.85 -3.55 6.14
CA HIS A 95 -16.73 -4.60 6.65
C HIS A 95 -18.18 -4.50 6.15
N THR A 96 -18.66 -3.29 5.84
CA THR A 96 -20.02 -3.09 5.29
C THR A 96 -20.13 -3.32 3.78
N LEU A 97 -18.99 -3.41 3.07
CA LEU A 97 -18.95 -3.57 1.61
C LEU A 97 -18.81 -5.03 1.14
N SER A 98 -18.69 -6.00 2.06
CA SER A 98 -18.65 -7.45 1.75
C SER A 98 -19.99 -8.16 1.96
N LYS A 99 -21.11 -7.51 1.59
CA LYS A 99 -22.43 -8.16 1.53
C LYS A 99 -22.89 -8.31 0.09
#